data_AF-A0A7S2VF41-F1
#
_entry.id   AF-A0A7S2VF41-F1
#
_cell.length_a   1.000
_cell.length_b   1.000
_cell.length_c   1.000
_cell.angle_alpha   90.00
_cell.angle_beta   90.00
_cell.angle_gamma   90.00
#
_symmetry.space_group_name_H-M   'P 1'
#
loop_
_entity.id
_entity.type
_entity.pdbx_description
1 polymer ?
#
loop_
_entity_poly.entity_id
_entity_poly.type
_entity_poly.pdbx_seq_one_letter_code
_entity_poly.pdbx_strand_id
1 'polypeptide(L)'
;MSEGEQIESHTQWESRVQLVRRHYEERGYRVHSGLQFGCELVLYADDPSRVHSDFCVHVVQEDGMLDWRMMQSLVRSMPDLHKTLIVASPILNPDGTLDQVQELAFATDHAPFRHRKARGEVGSQRKKSRKS
;
A
#
# COMPACT_ATOMS: atom_id res chain seq x y z
N MET A 1 -24.07 -9.43 20.04
CA MET A 1 -23.38 -8.43 19.21
C MET A 1 -24.38 -7.98 18.16
N SER A 2 -24.78 -6.71 18.20
CA SER A 2 -25.95 -6.17 17.52
C SER A 2 -25.60 -5.72 16.10
N GLU A 3 -26.51 -5.89 15.13
CA GLU A 3 -26.28 -5.53 13.71
C GLU A 3 -25.91 -4.05 13.48
N GLY A 4 -26.31 -3.14 14.38
CA GLY A 4 -25.97 -1.70 14.28
C GLY A 4 -24.49 -1.38 14.44
N GLU A 5 -23.77 -2.12 15.29
CA GLU A 5 -22.34 -1.86 15.56
C GLU A 5 -21.44 -2.29 14.39
N GLN A 6 -21.86 -3.30 13.61
CA GLN A 6 -21.11 -3.76 12.43
C GLN A 6 -21.18 -2.78 11.26
N ILE A 7 -22.29 -2.05 11.10
CA ILE A 7 -22.48 -1.10 9.99
C ILE A 7 -21.64 0.17 10.19
N GLU A 8 -21.54 0.66 11.42
CA GLU A 8 -20.74 1.85 11.76
C GLU A 8 -19.24 1.58 11.56
N SER A 9 -18.74 0.42 12.02
CA SER A 9 -17.34 0.03 11.85
C SER A 9 -16.93 -0.13 10.37
N HIS A 10 -17.80 -0.69 9.52
CA HIS A 10 -17.52 -0.82 8.09
C HIS A 10 -17.38 0.55 7.40
N THR A 11 -18.26 1.49 7.76
CA THR A 11 -18.27 2.85 7.19
C THR A 11 -17.01 3.64 7.60
N GLN A 12 -16.54 3.44 8.83
CA GLN A 12 -15.31 4.03 9.32
C GLN A 12 -14.07 3.48 8.61
N TRP A 13 -14.00 2.16 8.42
CA TRP A 13 -12.92 1.52 7.67
C TRP A 13 -12.84 2.02 6.22
N GLU A 14 -13.96 2.09 5.52
CA GLU A 14 -13.98 2.62 4.15
C GLU A 14 -13.50 4.07 4.09
N SER A 15 -13.89 4.90 5.07
CA SER A 15 -13.46 6.30 5.16
C SER A 15 -11.94 6.42 5.31
N ARG A 16 -11.32 5.55 6.11
CA ARG A 16 -9.85 5.48 6.26
C ARG A 16 -9.17 5.10 4.95
N VAL A 17 -9.66 4.06 4.27
CA VAL A 17 -9.11 3.61 2.98
C VAL A 17 -9.28 4.71 1.91
N GLN A 18 -10.40 5.42 1.89
CA GLN A 18 -10.63 6.54 0.98
C GLN A 18 -9.69 7.72 1.25
N LEU A 19 -9.41 8.04 2.51
CA LEU A 19 -8.44 9.06 2.88
C LEU A 19 -7.04 8.71 2.34
N VAL A 20 -6.59 7.47 2.57
CA VAL A 20 -5.28 6.98 2.10
C VAL A 20 -5.23 6.98 0.57
N ARG A 21 -6.31 6.56 -0.10
CA ARG A 21 -6.42 6.65 -1.56
C ARG A 21 -6.23 8.09 -2.04
N ARG A 22 -7.00 9.03 -1.51
CA ARG A 22 -6.93 10.44 -1.90
C ARG A 22 -5.52 11.00 -1.69
N HIS A 23 -4.89 10.67 -0.56
CA HIS A 23 -3.53 11.10 -0.24
C HIS A 23 -2.49 10.71 -1.30
N TYR A 24 -2.59 9.50 -1.87
CA TYR A 24 -1.70 9.06 -2.94
C TYR A 24 -2.12 9.54 -4.32
N GLU A 25 -3.42 9.70 -4.58
CA GLU A 25 -3.92 10.30 -5.83
C GLU A 25 -3.46 11.76 -5.97
N GLU A 26 -3.50 12.54 -4.88
CA GLU A 26 -2.98 13.91 -4.83
C GLU A 26 -1.46 14.00 -5.08
N ARG A 27 -0.72 12.92 -4.80
CA ARG A 27 0.72 12.77 -5.10
C ARG A 27 0.98 12.33 -6.54
N GLY A 28 -0.06 12.14 -7.34
CA GLY A 28 0.04 11.77 -8.75
C GLY A 28 0.03 10.27 -9.04
N TYR A 29 -0.17 9.42 -8.02
CA TYR A 29 -0.28 7.98 -8.24
C TYR A 29 -1.68 7.61 -8.75
N ARG A 30 -1.73 6.59 -9.62
CA ARG A 30 -3.00 5.91 -9.93
C ARG A 30 -3.22 4.82 -8.88
N VAL A 31 -4.33 4.90 -8.15
CA VAL A 31 -4.63 4.00 -7.03
C VAL A 31 -5.70 2.98 -7.42
N HIS A 32 -5.44 1.70 -7.26
CA HIS A 32 -6.40 0.62 -7.51
C HIS A 32 -6.57 -0.28 -6.27
N SER A 33 -7.54 -1.20 -6.34
CA SER A 33 -7.72 -2.23 -5.30
C SER A 33 -6.50 -3.15 -5.24
N GLY A 34 -5.98 -3.33 -4.02
CA GLY A 34 -4.86 -4.23 -3.72
C GLY A 34 -5.29 -5.64 -3.31
N LEU A 35 -6.59 -5.97 -3.33
CA LEU A 35 -7.13 -7.18 -2.72
C LEU A 35 -6.48 -8.46 -3.23
N GLN A 36 -6.11 -8.52 -4.51
CA GLN A 36 -5.41 -9.64 -5.14
C GLN A 36 -4.00 -9.90 -4.57
N PHE A 37 -3.44 -8.95 -3.84
CA PHE A 37 -2.12 -9.01 -3.20
C PHE A 37 -2.21 -9.02 -1.67
N GLY A 38 -3.42 -9.11 -1.11
CA GLY A 38 -3.66 -9.10 0.33
C GLY A 38 -3.60 -7.73 0.99
N CYS A 39 -3.57 -6.64 0.22
CA CYS A 39 -3.55 -5.27 0.71
C CYS A 39 -4.80 -4.49 0.29
N GLU A 40 -5.06 -3.34 0.91
CA GLU A 40 -6.20 -2.50 0.55
C GLU A 40 -5.99 -1.82 -0.81
N LEU A 41 -4.79 -1.29 -1.04
CA LEU A 41 -4.50 -0.46 -2.21
C LEU A 41 -3.20 -0.86 -2.90
N VAL A 42 -3.12 -0.56 -4.20
CA VAL A 42 -1.89 -0.61 -4.99
C VAL A 42 -1.68 0.70 -5.73
N LEU A 43 -0.42 1.11 -5.86
CA LEU A 43 -0.05 2.37 -6.51
C LEU A 43 0.69 2.10 -7.81
N TYR A 44 0.31 2.83 -8.86
CA TYR A 44 1.01 2.87 -10.13
C TYR A 44 1.57 4.28 -10.35
N ALA A 45 2.83 4.34 -10.77
CA ALA A 45 3.50 5.60 -11.13
C ALA A 45 3.01 6.17 -12.47
N ASP A 46 2.32 5.37 -13.30
CA ASP A 46 1.78 5.74 -14.60
C ASP A 46 0.56 4.85 -14.93
N ASP A 47 0.08 4.88 -16.17
CA ASP A 47 -1.08 4.13 -16.63
C ASP A 47 -0.95 2.60 -16.37
N PRO A 48 -1.92 1.98 -15.66
CA PRO A 48 -1.90 0.55 -15.33
C PRO A 48 -1.84 -0.41 -16.52
N SER A 49 -2.20 0.05 -17.73
CA SER A 49 -2.06 -0.76 -18.95
C SER A 49 -0.59 -0.88 -19.41
N ARG A 50 0.26 0.05 -18.97
CA ARG A 50 1.66 0.20 -19.42
C ARG A 50 2.66 -0.24 -18.36
N VAL A 51 2.40 0.05 -17.09
CA VAL A 51 3.33 -0.21 -15.98
C VAL A 51 2.73 -1.16 -14.94
N HIS A 52 3.60 -1.89 -14.26
CA HIS A 52 3.20 -2.68 -13.09
C HIS A 52 3.06 -1.74 -11.87
N SER A 53 2.24 -2.13 -10.90
CA SER A 53 2.25 -1.46 -9.61
C SER A 53 3.55 -1.79 -8.87
N ASP A 54 4.26 -0.77 -8.43
CA ASP A 54 5.51 -0.91 -7.67
C ASP A 54 5.22 -1.01 -6.16
N PHE A 55 4.08 -0.50 -5.70
CA PHE A 55 3.74 -0.40 -4.29
C PHE A 55 2.40 -1.07 -3.96
N CYS A 56 2.39 -1.81 -2.85
CA CYS A 56 1.19 -2.25 -2.14
C CYS A 56 1.07 -1.44 -0.85
N VAL A 57 -0.11 -0.92 -0.55
CA VAL A 57 -0.36 -0.15 0.66
C VAL A 57 -1.31 -0.93 1.57
N HIS A 58 -0.84 -1.22 2.78
CA HIS A 58 -1.65 -1.76 3.85
C HIS A 58 -2.09 -0.63 4.79
N VAL A 59 -3.40 -0.51 5.02
CA VAL A 59 -3.98 0.51 5.89
C VAL A 59 -4.18 -0.05 7.29
N VAL A 60 -3.62 0.62 8.30
CA VAL A 60 -3.77 0.20 9.70
C VAL A 60 -5.19 0.47 10.21
N GLN A 61 -5.71 -0.45 11.02
CA GLN A 61 -7.00 -0.32 11.68
C GLN A 61 -7.01 0.81 12.73
N GLU A 62 -8.19 1.11 13.27
CA GLU A 62 -8.41 2.26 14.18
C GLU A 62 -7.66 2.16 15.51
N ASP A 63 -7.50 0.94 16.01
CA ASP A 63 -6.75 0.67 17.24
C ASP A 63 -5.24 0.87 17.07
N GLY A 64 -4.78 1.16 15.85
CA GLY A 64 -3.37 1.30 15.50
C GLY A 64 -2.61 -0.02 15.61
N MET A 65 -3.29 -1.14 15.86
CA MET A 65 -2.66 -2.44 16.00
C MET A 65 -2.46 -3.07 14.62
N LEU A 66 -1.24 -3.53 14.40
CA LEU A 66 -0.89 -4.29 13.23
C LEU A 66 -0.87 -5.77 13.60
N ASP A 67 -1.75 -6.58 12.99
CA ASP A 67 -1.70 -8.02 13.19
C ASP A 67 -0.37 -8.56 12.66
N TRP A 68 0.43 -9.11 13.57
CA TRP A 68 1.74 -9.68 13.26
C TRP A 68 1.65 -10.78 12.20
N ARG A 69 0.60 -11.62 12.23
CA ARG A 69 0.44 -12.71 11.25
C ARG A 69 0.17 -12.17 9.85
N MET A 70 -0.68 -11.15 9.75
CA MET A 70 -0.91 -10.44 8.51
C MET A 70 0.38 -9.80 8.00
N MET A 71 1.09 -9.05 8.85
CA MET A 71 2.33 -8.39 8.46
C MET A 71 3.41 -9.37 7.99
N GLN A 72 3.60 -10.50 8.70
CA GLN A 72 4.54 -11.54 8.29
C GLN A 72 4.19 -12.13 6.92
N SER A 73 2.89 -12.31 6.64
CA SER A 73 2.40 -12.84 5.37
C SER A 73 2.61 -11.85 4.22
N LEU A 74 2.35 -10.56 4.46
CA LEU A 74 2.55 -9.49 3.50
C LEU A 74 4.02 -9.29 3.16
N VAL A 75 4.88 -9.17 4.16
CA VAL A 75 6.34 -8.99 3.99
C VAL A 75 6.96 -10.14 3.22
N ARG A 76 6.47 -11.38 3.42
CA ARG A 76 6.96 -12.54 2.67
C ARG A 76 6.50 -12.55 1.21
N SER A 77 5.28 -12.11 0.95
CA SER A 77 4.69 -12.14 -0.40
C SER A 77 5.22 -11.03 -1.30
N MET A 78 5.59 -9.89 -0.74
CA MET A 78 6.02 -8.72 -1.52
C MET A 78 7.24 -8.97 -2.43
N PRO A 79 8.33 -9.63 -1.98
CA PRO A 79 9.43 -10.03 -2.84
C PRO A 79 9.00 -10.89 -4.04
N ASP A 80 8.16 -11.91 -3.80
CA ASP A 80 7.67 -12.82 -4.83
C ASP A 80 6.80 -12.09 -5.87
N LEU A 81 6.11 -11.04 -5.43
CA LEU A 81 5.28 -10.18 -6.29
C LEU A 81 6.08 -9.04 -6.96
N HIS A 82 7.36 -8.89 -6.61
CA HIS A 82 8.21 -7.75 -6.96
C HIS A 82 7.57 -6.39 -6.63
N LYS A 83 7.01 -6.27 -5.42
CA LYS A 83 6.37 -5.06 -4.91
C LYS A 83 7.02 -4.60 -3.61
N THR A 84 6.87 -3.31 -3.32
CA THR A 84 7.22 -2.74 -2.01
C THR A 84 5.96 -2.59 -1.18
N LEU A 85 5.97 -3.08 0.06
CA LEU A 85 4.88 -2.84 1.01
C LEU A 85 5.08 -1.50 1.70
N ILE A 86 4.02 -0.71 1.76
CA ILE A 86 3.90 0.50 2.56
C ILE A 86 2.84 0.23 3.62
N VAL A 87 3.18 0.45 4.89
CA VAL A 87 2.20 0.45 5.98
C VAL A 87 1.80 1.89 6.25
N ALA A 88 0.52 2.21 6.06
CA ALA A 88 -0.01 3.57 6.18
C ALA A 88 -1.08 3.64 7.27
N SER A 89 -1.04 4.70 8.08
CA SER A 89 -2.05 4.96 9.11
C SER A 89 -2.58 6.39 8.99
N PRO A 90 -3.89 6.58 8.82
CA PRO A 90 -4.54 7.87 9.02
C PRO A 90 -4.26 8.44 10.42
N ILE A 91 -3.85 9.71 10.48
CA ILE A 91 -3.64 10.43 11.74
C ILE A 91 -4.99 10.98 12.20
N LEU A 92 -5.36 10.66 13.43
CA LEU A 92 -6.49 11.28 14.11
C LEU A 92 -6.06 12.60 14.73
N ASN A 93 -6.64 13.69 14.26
CA ASN A 93 -6.42 15.00 14.84
C ASN A 93 -7.14 15.15 16.18
N PRO A 94 -6.72 16.11 17.02
CA PRO A 94 -7.38 16.40 18.30
C PRO A 94 -8.86 16.80 18.16
N ASP A 95 -9.27 17.25 16.99
CA ASP A 95 -10.65 17.62 16.65
C ASP A 95 -11.52 16.41 16.24
N GLY A 96 -10.95 15.20 16.21
CA GLY A 96 -11.62 13.98 15.81
C GLY A 96 -11.68 13.75 14.30
N THR A 97 -11.04 14.58 13.49
CA THR A 97 -10.99 14.41 12.03
C THR A 97 -9.76 13.62 11.57
N LEU A 98 -9.90 12.91 10.46
CA LEU A 98 -8.79 12.28 9.74
C LEU A 98 -8.45 13.15 8.52
N ASP A 99 -7.26 13.75 8.49
CA ASP A 99 -6.82 14.62 7.38
C ASP A 99 -5.51 14.17 6.74
N GLN A 100 -4.63 13.55 7.53
CA GLN A 100 -3.27 13.21 7.17
C GLN A 100 -3.06 11.70 7.22
N VAL A 101 -2.08 11.24 6.46
CA VAL A 101 -1.67 9.84 6.42
C VAL A 101 -0.20 9.79 6.79
N GLN A 102 0.10 8.97 7.79
CA GLN A 102 1.46 8.65 8.20
C GLN A 102 1.90 7.35 7.56
N GLU A 103 3.05 7.36 6.89
CA GLU A 103 3.73 6.16 6.43
C GLU A 103 4.55 5.60 7.59
N LEU A 104 4.10 4.48 8.17
CA LEU A 104 4.69 3.89 9.37
C LEU A 104 5.93 3.05 9.04
N ALA A 105 5.90 2.33 7.91
CA ALA A 105 6.99 1.46 7.51
C ALA A 105 6.99 1.20 6.00
N PHE A 106 8.17 0.90 5.48
CA PHE A 106 8.40 0.40 4.12
C PHE A 106 9.11 -0.95 4.22
N ALA A 107 8.53 -1.99 3.64
CA ALA A 107 9.24 -3.25 3.41
C ALA A 107 9.51 -3.36 1.92
N THR A 108 10.74 -3.01 1.54
CA THR A 108 11.29 -3.32 0.23
C THR A 108 11.83 -4.74 0.25
N ASP A 109 12.12 -5.27 -0.94
CA ASP A 109 12.82 -6.53 -1.09
C ASP A 109 14.09 -6.58 -0.22
N HIS A 110 14.48 -7.80 0.17
CA HIS A 110 15.60 -8.13 1.06
C HIS A 110 16.64 -7.01 1.16
N ALA A 111 16.78 -6.39 2.34
CA ALA A 111 17.87 -5.47 2.62
C ALA A 111 19.16 -6.10 2.09
N PRO A 112 19.75 -5.56 1.03
CA PRO A 112 20.85 -6.20 0.40
C PRO A 112 22.03 -5.97 1.34
N PHE A 113 22.41 -6.98 2.12
CA PHE A 113 23.82 -7.19 2.44
C PHE A 113 24.56 -7.54 1.12
N ARG A 114 24.44 -6.67 0.12
CA ARG A 114 25.01 -6.79 -1.21
C ARG A 114 25.99 -5.64 -1.27
N HIS A 115 27.26 -5.98 -1.14
CA HIS A 115 28.35 -5.05 -1.38
C HIS A 115 28.12 -4.39 -2.74
N ARG A 116 27.79 -3.09 -2.69
CA ARG A 116 27.40 -2.29 -3.85
C ARG A 116 28.56 -2.22 -4.83
N LYS A 117 28.36 -2.62 -6.09
CA LYS A 117 29.07 -2.01 -7.21
C LYS A 117 28.06 -1.33 -8.15
N ALA A 118 28.23 -0.01 -8.21
CA ALA A 118 27.75 0.97 -9.17
C ALA A 118 26.23 1.25 -9.28
N ARG A 119 25.94 2.55 -9.36
CA ARG A 119 24.63 3.19 -9.61
C ARG A 119 24.09 2.77 -10.98
N GLY A 120 22.83 2.33 -11.01
CA GLY A 120 21.99 2.30 -12.22
C GLY A 120 20.73 3.13 -11.96
N GLU A 121 20.32 3.93 -12.95
CA GLU A 121 19.10 4.74 -12.92
C GLU A 121 17.85 3.88 -12.66
N VAL A 122 17.01 4.34 -11.74
CA VAL A 122 15.72 3.76 -11.39
C VAL A 122 14.70 4.13 -12.50
N GLY A 123 13.97 3.13 -13.04
CA GLY A 123 12.89 3.35 -14.03
C GLY A 123 12.88 2.45 -15.28
N SER A 124 13.66 1.36 -15.34
CA SER A 124 13.91 0.65 -16.61
C SER A 124 12.98 -0.52 -16.97
N GLN A 125 11.96 -0.86 -16.16
CA GLN A 125 11.22 -2.11 -16.38
C GLN A 125 10.05 -1.94 -17.36
N ARG A 126 10.35 -2.01 -18.67
CA ARG A 126 9.34 -2.05 -19.75
C ARG A 126 8.83 -3.47 -20.00
N LYS A 127 7.51 -3.62 -20.12
CA LYS A 127 6.81 -4.85 -20.49
C LYS A 127 7.27 -5.32 -21.88
N LYS A 128 7.73 -6.58 -22.00
CA LYS A 128 8.05 -7.17 -23.31
C LYS A 128 6.77 -7.46 -24.07
N SER A 129 6.59 -6.83 -25.24
CA SER A 129 5.55 -7.18 -26.20
C SER A 129 5.83 -8.58 -26.77
N ARG A 130 4.88 -9.52 -26.65
CA ARG A 130 4.91 -10.78 -27.42
C ARG A 130 4.80 -10.41 -28.91
N LYS A 131 5.81 -10.76 -29.70
CA LYS A 131 5.67 -10.72 -31.17
C LYS A 131 4.75 -11.86 -31.59
N SER A 132 3.79 -11.52 -32.46
CA SER A 132 2.90 -12.45 -33.16
C SER A 132 3.65 -13.27 -34.19
#